data_AF-A0A3D8SWQ0-F1
#
_entry.id   AF-A0A3D8SWQ0-F1
#
_cell.length_a   1.000
_cell.length_b   1.000
_cell.length_c   1.000
_cell.angle_alpha   90.00
_cell.angle_beta   90.00
_cell.angle_gamma   90.00
#
_symmetry.space_group_name_H-M   'P 1'
#
loop_
_entity.id
_entity.type
_entity.pdbx_description
1 polymer ?
#
loop_
_entity_poly.entity_id
_entity_poly.type
_entity_poly.pdbx_seq_one_letter_code
_entity_poly.pdbx_strand_id
1 'polypeptide(L)'
;MPISQRKQALLEANRTGQIPLVGSKYAGWYHAPNGKRYFGLGTVMEIGLTHDGGFYVRSEPVPNMPDKRWTFFDPATDEDMPADQLPEDYDEKCDRAEDHPRPGRDFHKMPTPKPGKKPGDVAYGFYTSAKGLLHFGPGRVVTNYFREDGSLRSYAVEPLSVRGGLPFWESDTGDDIAEEDLPRSYYSGSLETQQRKNKDRPRWEDPPEKDDWLYWYGRLPPMPDCDVVERYPRLGTEHSGAYFAPDGQWFAGVGTVVAVGYTPYAAGFRCWYVFVEPITGKSGGVYDFFHPKTYEWMDELPSNPIPGESCAPSVRRKLPTRWYNLPAIRRQPNIGEEYSGRYFPPNAPKRDVYLGVGKVLRTGVTKEGRIWVDVAPIPGKRGGHYTFFNPWTGKTMPDEYLPNEE
;
A
#
# COMPACT_ATOMS: atom_id res chain seq x y z
N MET A 1 25.15 9.54 14.62
CA MET A 1 25.75 8.22 14.97
C MET A 1 26.84 7.92 13.95
N PRO A 2 27.93 7.23 14.34
CA PRO A 2 28.92 6.73 13.37
C PRO A 2 28.29 5.71 12.42
N ILE A 3 28.83 5.58 11.21
CA ILE A 3 28.43 4.55 10.24
C ILE A 3 29.03 3.20 10.68
N SER A 4 28.24 2.11 10.65
CA SER A 4 28.72 0.75 10.90
C SER A 4 29.87 0.39 9.95
N GLN A 5 30.86 -0.35 10.44
CA GLN A 5 32.01 -0.79 9.64
C GLN A 5 31.57 -1.63 8.44
N ARG A 6 30.51 -2.44 8.60
CA ARG A 6 29.94 -3.24 7.52
C ARG A 6 29.20 -2.41 6.47
N LYS A 7 28.47 -1.38 6.91
CA LYS A 7 27.86 -0.41 5.98
C LYS A 7 28.93 0.34 5.19
N GLN A 8 30.05 0.69 5.81
CA GLN A 8 31.19 1.30 5.14
C GLN A 8 31.89 0.34 4.17
N ALA A 9 32.09 -0.93 4.54
CA ALA A 9 32.63 -1.94 3.63
C ALA A 9 31.74 -2.17 2.39
N LEU A 10 30.40 -2.09 2.53
CA LEU A 10 29.46 -2.18 1.41
C LEU A 10 29.54 -0.97 0.47
N LEU A 11 29.77 0.23 1.02
CA LEU A 11 30.05 1.46 0.26
C LEU A 11 31.37 1.34 -0.52
N GLU A 12 32.45 0.93 0.15
CA GLU A 12 33.78 0.78 -0.45
C GLU A 12 33.84 -0.33 -1.51
N ALA A 13 33.00 -1.36 -1.40
CA ALA A 13 32.89 -2.45 -2.39
C ALA A 13 32.07 -2.10 -3.65
N ASN A 14 31.64 -0.84 -3.82
CA ASN A 14 30.69 -0.40 -4.87
C ASN A 14 29.39 -1.22 -4.89
N ARG A 15 28.98 -1.79 -3.75
CA ARG A 15 27.70 -2.54 -3.60
C ARG A 15 26.53 -1.64 -3.20
N THR A 16 26.75 -0.32 -3.19
CA THR A 16 25.77 0.76 -2.99
C THR A 16 26.15 1.95 -3.88
N GLY A 17 25.17 2.76 -4.31
CA GLY A 17 25.42 4.03 -5.03
C GLY A 17 25.16 4.01 -6.55
N GLN A 18 24.88 2.84 -7.13
CA GLN A 18 24.30 2.69 -8.47
C GLN A 18 22.90 2.09 -8.34
N ILE A 19 22.03 2.32 -9.33
CA ILE A 19 20.72 1.67 -9.41
C ILE A 19 20.96 0.21 -9.86
N PRO A 20 20.63 -0.80 -9.05
CA PRO A 20 20.86 -2.19 -9.43
C PRO A 20 19.78 -2.71 -10.41
N LEU A 21 19.80 -4.02 -10.70
CA LEU A 21 18.73 -4.72 -11.39
C LEU A 21 17.97 -5.58 -10.39
N VAL A 22 16.63 -5.61 -10.47
CA VAL A 22 15.82 -6.59 -9.72
C VAL A 22 16.26 -8.01 -10.10
N GLY A 23 16.44 -8.86 -9.08
CA GLY A 23 17.03 -10.20 -9.18
C GLY A 23 18.55 -10.25 -9.09
N SER A 24 19.28 -9.13 -9.18
CA SER A 24 20.74 -9.13 -9.02
C SER A 24 21.16 -9.13 -7.54
N LYS A 25 22.46 -9.36 -7.27
CA LYS A 25 23.00 -9.30 -5.89
C LYS A 25 23.50 -7.89 -5.57
N TYR A 26 22.78 -7.17 -4.70
CA TYR A 26 23.08 -5.79 -4.33
C TYR A 26 22.74 -5.47 -2.87
N ALA A 27 23.39 -4.46 -2.29
CA ALA A 27 23.13 -4.08 -0.92
C ALA A 27 21.83 -3.27 -0.81
N GLY A 28 20.99 -3.64 0.14
CA GLY A 28 19.68 -3.03 0.32
C GLY A 28 19.13 -3.25 1.72
N TRP A 29 17.96 -2.67 1.94
CA TRP A 29 17.19 -2.85 3.16
C TRP A 29 16.33 -4.11 3.06
N TYR A 30 16.24 -4.86 4.14
CA TYR A 30 15.30 -5.95 4.31
C TYR A 30 14.33 -5.59 5.44
N HIS A 31 13.04 -5.85 5.24
CA HIS A 31 12.01 -5.71 6.26
C HIS A 31 11.74 -7.09 6.85
N ALA A 32 12.20 -7.33 8.08
CA ALA A 32 12.08 -8.63 8.73
C ALA A 32 10.69 -8.88 9.32
N PRO A 33 10.30 -10.15 9.54
CA PRO A 33 9.04 -10.52 10.20
C PRO A 33 8.84 -9.87 11.58
N ASN A 34 9.92 -9.64 12.34
CA ASN A 34 9.88 -8.94 13.63
C ASN A 34 9.61 -7.40 13.52
N GLY A 35 9.43 -6.87 12.31
CA GLY A 35 9.17 -5.45 12.06
C GLY A 35 10.41 -4.56 12.09
N LYS A 36 11.61 -5.09 12.36
CA LYS A 36 12.87 -4.36 12.21
C LYS A 36 13.31 -4.28 10.76
N ARG A 37 14.18 -3.32 10.47
CA ARG A 37 14.93 -3.25 9.21
C ARG A 37 16.37 -3.67 9.41
N TYR A 38 16.87 -4.49 8.50
CA TYR A 38 18.26 -4.88 8.43
C TYR A 38 18.86 -4.41 7.11
N PHE A 39 20.17 -4.14 7.07
CA PHE A 39 20.89 -3.76 5.86
C PHE A 39 21.92 -4.84 5.52
N GLY A 40 22.07 -5.19 4.25
CA GLY A 40 22.98 -6.26 3.83
C GLY A 40 22.97 -6.51 2.34
N LEU A 41 23.86 -7.39 1.87
CA LEU A 41 23.89 -7.85 0.49
C LEU A 41 22.83 -8.93 0.30
N GLY A 42 21.91 -8.72 -0.64
CA GLY A 42 20.81 -9.64 -0.90
C GLY A 42 20.48 -9.76 -2.38
N THR A 43 19.48 -10.58 -2.72
CA THR A 43 18.79 -10.50 -4.01
C THR A 43 17.95 -9.23 -4.02
N VAL A 44 18.06 -8.37 -5.03
CA VAL A 44 17.24 -7.17 -5.13
C VAL A 44 15.80 -7.55 -5.44
N MET A 45 14.90 -7.30 -4.50
CA MET A 45 13.46 -7.55 -4.61
C MET A 45 12.65 -6.29 -4.86
N GLU A 46 13.24 -5.13 -4.62
CA GLU A 46 12.63 -3.87 -5.00
C GLU A 46 13.67 -2.80 -5.25
N ILE A 47 13.37 -1.93 -6.20
CA ILE A 47 14.03 -0.65 -6.36
C ILE A 47 12.91 0.37 -6.44
N GLY A 48 13.01 1.45 -5.67
CA GLY A 48 12.05 2.55 -5.78
C GLY A 48 12.68 3.92 -5.58
N LEU A 49 11.98 4.94 -6.05
CA LEU A 49 12.40 6.34 -5.95
C LEU A 49 11.73 7.04 -4.77
N THR A 50 12.52 7.71 -3.94
CA THR A 50 12.06 8.48 -2.78
C THR A 50 11.65 9.92 -3.18
N HIS A 51 10.99 10.61 -2.26
CA HIS A 51 10.36 11.93 -2.50
C HIS A 51 11.35 13.06 -2.86
N ASP A 52 12.63 12.86 -2.56
CA ASP A 52 13.77 13.75 -2.81
C ASP A 52 14.53 13.40 -4.10
N GLY A 53 14.09 12.39 -4.85
CA GLY A 53 14.81 11.86 -6.02
C GLY A 53 15.93 10.88 -5.68
N GLY A 54 16.12 10.54 -4.41
CA GLY A 54 16.92 9.38 -4.02
C GLY A 54 16.31 8.08 -4.51
N PHE A 55 17.07 6.99 -4.40
CA PHE A 55 16.56 5.64 -4.61
C PHE A 55 16.75 4.81 -3.34
N TYR A 56 15.79 3.94 -3.05
CA TYR A 56 15.96 2.85 -2.10
C TYR A 56 16.06 1.53 -2.86
N VAL A 57 16.78 0.59 -2.25
CA VAL A 57 16.85 -0.80 -2.69
C VAL A 57 16.31 -1.65 -1.55
N ARG A 58 15.29 -2.46 -1.83
CA ARG A 58 14.88 -3.56 -0.96
C ARG A 58 15.59 -4.82 -1.46
N SER A 59 16.37 -5.45 -0.59
CA SER A 59 17.08 -6.69 -0.91
C SER A 59 16.66 -7.77 0.08
N GLU A 60 16.41 -8.98 -0.40
CA GLU A 60 16.17 -10.15 0.45
C GLU A 60 17.48 -10.91 0.73
N PRO A 61 17.71 -11.34 1.98
CA PRO A 61 18.83 -12.20 2.35
C PRO A 61 18.96 -13.42 1.43
N VAL A 62 20.20 -13.74 1.08
CA VAL A 62 20.51 -14.98 0.35
C VAL A 62 20.89 -16.05 1.38
N PRO A 63 20.23 -17.22 1.40
CA PRO A 63 20.67 -18.36 2.21
C PRO A 63 22.15 -18.68 1.93
N ASN A 64 22.88 -19.07 2.99
CA ASN A 64 24.26 -19.56 2.90
C ASN A 64 25.27 -18.60 2.22
N MET A 65 25.11 -17.28 2.39
CA MET A 65 26.06 -16.30 1.87
C MET A 65 27.49 -16.54 2.43
N PRO A 66 28.52 -16.77 1.59
CA PRO A 66 29.79 -17.33 2.04
C PRO A 66 30.69 -16.36 2.83
N ASP A 67 30.46 -15.05 2.74
CA ASP A 67 31.22 -14.04 3.48
C ASP A 67 30.26 -13.25 4.39
N LYS A 68 30.39 -13.51 5.70
CA LYS A 68 29.56 -12.93 6.77
C LYS A 68 29.68 -11.41 6.92
N ARG A 69 30.64 -10.76 6.25
CA ARG A 69 30.70 -9.29 6.24
C ARG A 69 29.56 -8.66 5.45
N TRP A 70 28.88 -9.46 4.61
CA TRP A 70 27.80 -9.03 3.75
C TRP A 70 26.41 -9.53 4.18
N THR A 71 26.32 -10.40 5.20
CA THR A 71 25.02 -10.83 5.76
C THR A 71 24.29 -9.64 6.36
N PHE A 72 22.96 -9.71 6.40
CA PHE A 72 22.12 -8.65 6.93
C PHE A 72 22.40 -8.36 8.41
N PHE A 73 22.44 -7.08 8.77
CA PHE A 73 22.76 -6.59 10.11
C PHE A 73 21.93 -5.34 10.46
N ASP A 74 21.77 -5.07 11.76
CA ASP A 74 21.17 -3.82 12.24
C ASP A 74 22.22 -2.69 12.11
N PRO A 75 22.02 -1.69 11.24
CA PRO A 75 23.05 -0.68 10.98
C PRO A 75 23.24 0.35 12.10
N ALA A 76 22.42 0.30 13.17
CA ALA A 76 22.60 1.12 14.36
C ALA A 76 23.42 0.40 15.46
N THR A 77 23.22 -0.92 15.64
CA THR A 77 23.97 -1.71 16.65
C THR A 77 25.16 -2.48 16.07
N ASP A 78 25.23 -2.63 14.74
CA ASP A 78 26.14 -3.53 14.01
C ASP A 78 26.02 -5.00 14.45
N GLU A 79 24.86 -5.40 14.98
CA GLU A 79 24.52 -6.80 15.31
C GLU A 79 23.98 -7.56 14.10
N ASP A 80 24.27 -8.85 14.01
CA ASP A 80 23.75 -9.72 12.94
C ASP A 80 22.23 -9.82 12.99
N MET A 81 21.59 -9.89 11.82
CA MET A 81 20.19 -10.26 11.71
C MET A 81 20.00 -11.69 12.27
N PRO A 82 19.08 -11.91 13.22
CA PRO A 82 18.81 -13.24 13.75
C PRO A 82 18.34 -14.21 12.64
N ALA A 83 18.74 -15.47 12.72
CA ALA A 83 18.48 -16.45 11.66
C ALA A 83 16.98 -16.74 11.44
N ASP A 84 16.16 -16.58 12.47
CA ASP A 84 14.69 -16.70 12.40
C ASP A 84 14.01 -15.50 11.70
N GLN A 85 14.78 -14.50 11.27
CA GLN A 85 14.33 -13.38 10.45
C GLN A 85 14.71 -13.54 8.97
N LEU A 86 15.40 -14.60 8.57
CA LEU A 86 15.61 -14.86 7.14
C LEU A 86 14.24 -15.05 6.45
N PRO A 87 14.07 -14.58 5.19
CA PRO A 87 12.91 -14.96 4.41
C PRO A 87 12.91 -16.48 4.25
N GLU A 88 11.75 -17.11 4.45
CA GLU A 88 11.55 -18.48 4.00
C GLU A 88 11.70 -18.52 2.47
N ASP A 89 12.27 -19.61 1.95
CA ASP A 89 12.50 -19.75 0.51
C ASP A 89 11.16 -19.75 -0.26
N TYR A 90 11.12 -19.10 -1.41
CA TYR A 90 9.90 -18.94 -2.18
C TYR A 90 9.39 -20.26 -2.77
N ASP A 91 10.30 -21.15 -3.17
CA ASP A 91 9.94 -22.48 -3.66
C ASP A 91 9.46 -23.33 -2.47
N GLU A 92 10.14 -23.27 -1.30
CA GLU A 92 9.65 -23.91 -0.05
C GLU A 92 8.29 -23.37 0.44
N LYS A 93 7.92 -22.13 0.11
CA LYS A 93 6.57 -21.58 0.35
C LYS A 93 5.56 -22.17 -0.62
N CYS A 94 5.86 -22.20 -1.92
CA CYS A 94 5.01 -22.80 -2.94
C CYS A 94 4.75 -24.28 -2.64
N ASP A 95 5.82 -25.06 -2.49
CA ASP A 95 5.79 -26.50 -2.18
C ASP A 95 4.95 -26.80 -0.94
N ARG A 96 5.23 -26.11 0.18
CA ARG A 96 4.46 -26.25 1.42
C ARG A 96 2.99 -25.88 1.26
N ALA A 97 2.67 -24.92 0.41
CA ALA A 97 1.29 -24.53 0.15
C ALA A 97 0.57 -25.51 -0.80
N GLU A 98 1.31 -26.25 -1.63
CA GLU A 98 0.81 -27.39 -2.43
C GLU A 98 0.60 -28.64 -1.56
N ASP A 99 1.57 -28.98 -0.69
CA ASP A 99 1.53 -30.12 0.24
C ASP A 99 0.54 -29.94 1.39
N HIS A 100 0.37 -28.70 1.86
CA HIS A 100 -0.57 -28.33 2.92
C HIS A 100 -1.56 -27.27 2.42
N PRO A 101 -2.42 -27.62 1.45
CA PRO A 101 -3.37 -26.68 0.89
C PRO A 101 -4.33 -26.25 1.99
N ARG A 102 -4.35 -24.95 2.31
CA ARG A 102 -5.30 -24.37 3.29
C ARG A 102 -6.71 -24.87 2.97
N PRO A 103 -7.55 -25.21 3.98
CA PRO A 103 -8.92 -25.63 3.72
C PRO A 103 -9.69 -24.61 2.85
N GLY A 104 -9.98 -24.98 1.61
CA GLY A 104 -10.60 -24.09 0.60
C GLY A 104 -9.63 -23.41 -0.40
N ARG A 105 -8.32 -23.69 -0.35
CA ARG A 105 -7.31 -23.23 -1.34
C ARG A 105 -7.37 -23.98 -2.66
N ASP A 106 -7.80 -25.24 -2.64
CA ASP A 106 -7.92 -26.08 -3.82
C ASP A 106 -8.79 -25.39 -4.87
N PHE A 107 -8.14 -24.83 -5.91
CA PHE A 107 -8.78 -23.99 -6.93
C PHE A 107 -9.92 -24.73 -7.65
N HIS A 108 -9.83 -26.06 -7.74
CA HIS A 108 -10.86 -26.92 -8.33
C HIS A 108 -12.06 -27.16 -7.40
N LYS A 109 -11.91 -26.91 -6.09
CA LYS A 109 -12.97 -26.96 -5.07
C LYS A 109 -13.43 -25.57 -4.59
N MET A 110 -12.99 -24.49 -5.25
CA MET A 110 -13.47 -23.14 -4.92
C MET A 110 -15.00 -23.07 -4.96
N PRO A 111 -15.66 -22.39 -4.00
CA PRO A 111 -17.10 -22.25 -4.00
C PRO A 111 -17.58 -21.64 -5.31
N THR A 112 -18.35 -22.40 -6.10
CA THR A 112 -18.89 -21.92 -7.37
C THR A 112 -19.65 -20.61 -7.11
N PRO A 113 -19.31 -19.50 -7.79
CA PRO A 113 -19.97 -18.22 -7.61
C PRO A 113 -21.49 -18.36 -7.78
N LYS A 114 -22.24 -17.93 -6.76
CA LYS A 114 -23.70 -18.07 -6.72
C LYS A 114 -24.35 -16.82 -7.33
N PRO A 115 -25.16 -16.93 -8.40
CA PRO A 115 -25.92 -15.81 -8.93
C PRO A 115 -26.75 -15.08 -7.85
N GLY A 116 -26.96 -13.78 -8.03
CA GLY A 116 -27.81 -12.97 -7.14
C GLY A 116 -27.09 -12.25 -5.99
N LYS A 117 -25.80 -12.51 -5.76
CA LYS A 117 -24.96 -11.71 -4.87
C LYS A 117 -24.75 -10.29 -5.43
N LYS A 118 -24.86 -9.28 -4.55
CA LYS A 118 -24.80 -7.85 -4.84
C LYS A 118 -23.58 -7.20 -4.16
N PRO A 119 -23.14 -6.00 -4.60
CA PRO A 119 -22.13 -5.23 -3.88
C PRO A 119 -22.48 -5.06 -2.40
N GLY A 120 -21.49 -5.29 -1.52
CA GLY A 120 -21.63 -5.32 -0.06
C GLY A 120 -21.95 -6.70 0.55
N ASP A 121 -22.48 -7.67 -0.22
CA ASP A 121 -22.68 -9.04 0.27
C ASP A 121 -21.34 -9.74 0.54
N VAL A 122 -21.28 -10.62 1.54
CA VAL A 122 -20.08 -11.48 1.73
C VAL A 122 -20.09 -12.67 0.76
N ALA A 123 -18.96 -12.90 0.08
CA ALA A 123 -18.69 -14.03 -0.82
C ALA A 123 -17.18 -14.32 -0.93
N TYR A 124 -16.81 -15.51 -1.41
CA TYR A 124 -15.42 -15.83 -1.77
C TYR A 124 -15.07 -15.27 -3.14
N GLY A 125 -13.97 -14.53 -3.27
CA GLY A 125 -13.54 -13.97 -4.54
C GLY A 125 -12.12 -13.45 -4.52
N PHE A 126 -11.77 -12.70 -5.57
CA PHE A 126 -10.43 -12.19 -5.79
C PHE A 126 -10.29 -10.73 -5.38
N TYR A 127 -9.15 -10.40 -4.82
CA TYR A 127 -8.69 -9.05 -4.56
C TYR A 127 -7.32 -8.85 -5.22
N THR A 128 -7.06 -7.66 -5.76
CA THR A 128 -5.75 -7.30 -6.31
C THR A 128 -5.21 -6.15 -5.47
N SER A 129 -4.03 -6.31 -4.87
CA SER A 129 -3.43 -5.26 -4.05
C SER A 129 -2.91 -4.10 -4.91
N ALA A 130 -2.58 -2.98 -4.26
CA ALA A 130 -1.95 -1.84 -4.94
C ALA A 130 -0.49 -2.11 -5.41
N LYS A 131 0.08 -3.28 -5.09
CA LYS A 131 1.34 -3.80 -5.66
C LYS A 131 1.10 -4.73 -6.87
N GLY A 132 -0.15 -5.03 -7.21
CA GLY A 132 -0.53 -5.98 -8.25
C GLY A 132 -0.69 -7.43 -7.78
N LEU A 133 -0.40 -7.75 -6.52
CA LEU A 133 -0.50 -9.12 -5.98
C LEU A 133 -1.96 -9.62 -6.01
N LEU A 134 -2.15 -10.87 -6.44
CA LEU A 134 -3.45 -11.52 -6.46
C LEU A 134 -3.68 -12.26 -5.14
N HIS A 135 -4.80 -11.94 -4.50
CA HIS A 135 -5.23 -12.59 -3.27
C HIS A 135 -6.63 -13.17 -3.45
N PHE A 136 -6.94 -14.23 -2.71
CA PHE A 136 -8.23 -14.89 -2.71
C PHE A 136 -8.72 -15.13 -1.28
N GLY A 137 -10.04 -15.02 -1.09
CA GLY A 137 -10.67 -15.32 0.18
C GLY A 137 -12.11 -14.80 0.27
N PRO A 138 -12.74 -14.96 1.45
CA PRO A 138 -14.04 -14.39 1.73
C PRO A 138 -13.91 -12.89 2.01
N GLY A 139 -14.52 -12.09 1.14
CA GLY A 139 -14.58 -10.64 1.26
C GLY A 139 -16.00 -10.13 1.04
N ARG A 140 -16.18 -8.81 1.07
CA ARG A 140 -17.43 -8.21 0.57
C ARG A 140 -17.33 -8.00 -0.93
N VAL A 141 -18.36 -8.36 -1.66
CA VAL A 141 -18.45 -8.18 -3.12
C VAL A 141 -18.34 -6.70 -3.46
N VAL A 142 -17.43 -6.38 -4.37
CA VAL A 142 -17.26 -5.06 -4.97
C VAL A 142 -17.88 -5.06 -6.37
N THR A 143 -17.60 -6.09 -7.17
CA THR A 143 -18.24 -6.30 -8.48
C THR A 143 -18.30 -7.79 -8.84
N ASN A 144 -19.14 -8.10 -9.84
CA ASN A 144 -19.35 -9.44 -10.39
C ASN A 144 -18.61 -9.55 -11.73
N TYR A 145 -17.73 -10.53 -11.89
CA TYR A 145 -17.10 -10.83 -13.18
C TYR A 145 -17.91 -11.88 -13.93
N PHE A 146 -18.34 -11.55 -15.14
CA PHE A 146 -19.07 -12.46 -16.03
C PHE A 146 -18.17 -12.96 -17.17
N ARG A 147 -18.44 -14.16 -17.66
CA ARG A 147 -17.88 -14.68 -18.92
C ARG A 147 -18.64 -14.10 -20.12
N GLU A 148 -18.15 -14.37 -21.33
CA GLU A 148 -18.79 -13.96 -22.59
C GLU A 148 -20.20 -14.53 -22.77
N ASP A 149 -20.47 -15.73 -22.23
CA ASP A 149 -21.79 -16.36 -22.20
C ASP A 149 -22.76 -15.75 -21.16
N GLY A 150 -22.35 -14.70 -20.45
CA GLY A 150 -23.12 -14.05 -19.39
C GLY A 150 -23.14 -14.81 -18.05
N SER A 151 -22.49 -15.97 -17.95
CA SER A 151 -22.38 -16.73 -16.69
C SER A 151 -21.42 -16.05 -15.71
N LEU A 152 -21.70 -16.16 -14.42
CA LEU A 152 -20.86 -15.57 -13.36
C LEU A 152 -19.55 -16.38 -13.23
N ARG A 153 -18.41 -15.73 -13.54
CA ARG A 153 -17.06 -16.30 -13.47
C ARG A 153 -16.50 -16.27 -12.05
N SER A 154 -16.61 -15.13 -11.37
CA SER A 154 -16.05 -14.87 -10.04
C SER A 154 -16.56 -13.53 -9.49
N TYR A 155 -16.19 -13.20 -8.25
CA TYR A 155 -16.37 -11.87 -7.67
C TYR A 155 -15.03 -11.16 -7.55
N ALA A 156 -15.02 -9.85 -7.78
CA ALA A 156 -14.06 -8.98 -7.11
C ALA A 156 -14.57 -8.72 -5.69
N VAL A 157 -13.72 -8.88 -4.69
CA VAL A 157 -14.06 -8.65 -3.29
C VAL A 157 -13.05 -7.72 -2.62
N GLU A 158 -13.48 -7.06 -1.55
CA GLU A 158 -12.57 -6.44 -0.59
C GLU A 158 -12.32 -7.41 0.59
N PRO A 159 -11.06 -7.63 1.00
CA PRO A 159 -10.73 -8.36 2.22
C PRO A 159 -11.42 -7.77 3.45
N LEU A 160 -11.96 -8.63 4.31
CA LEU A 160 -12.61 -8.23 5.57
C LEU A 160 -11.55 -8.00 6.66
N SER A 161 -11.16 -6.74 6.94
CA SER A 161 -10.22 -6.38 8.03
C SER A 161 -10.86 -6.45 9.44
N VAL A 162 -11.56 -7.55 9.74
CA VAL A 162 -12.09 -7.84 11.07
C VAL A 162 -10.96 -8.45 11.91
N ARG A 163 -10.87 -8.10 13.21
CA ARG A 163 -9.93 -8.75 14.14
C ARG A 163 -10.30 -10.23 14.29
N GLY A 164 -9.35 -11.13 14.03
CA GLY A 164 -9.63 -12.57 13.88
C GLY A 164 -10.39 -12.90 12.59
N GLY A 165 -10.16 -12.10 11.53
CA GLY A 165 -10.86 -12.17 10.26
C GLY A 165 -10.73 -13.51 9.57
N LEU A 166 -11.71 -13.79 8.71
CA LEU A 166 -11.68 -14.96 7.84
C LEU A 166 -10.43 -14.91 6.95
N PRO A 167 -9.71 -16.03 6.76
CA PRO A 167 -8.41 -16.02 6.10
C PRO A 167 -8.55 -15.53 4.66
N PHE A 168 -7.67 -14.61 4.27
CA PHE A 168 -7.58 -14.06 2.92
C PHE A 168 -6.11 -14.17 2.54
N TRP A 169 -5.78 -14.91 1.49
CA TRP A 169 -4.41 -15.36 1.22
C TRP A 169 -3.94 -14.96 -0.18
N GLU A 170 -2.64 -14.76 -0.34
CA GLU A 170 -1.99 -14.67 -1.67
C GLU A 170 -2.21 -15.98 -2.45
N SER A 171 -2.52 -15.88 -3.74
CA SER A 171 -2.88 -17.06 -4.55
C SER A 171 -1.76 -18.09 -4.59
N ASP A 172 -0.52 -17.64 -4.74
CA ASP A 172 0.60 -18.44 -5.21
C ASP A 172 1.37 -19.06 -4.01
N THR A 173 1.63 -18.27 -2.96
CA THR A 173 2.27 -18.72 -1.71
C THR A 173 1.28 -19.30 -0.70
N GLY A 174 -0.01 -18.94 -0.76
CA GLY A 174 -0.97 -19.28 0.28
C GLY A 174 -0.72 -18.58 1.62
N ASP A 175 0.19 -17.59 1.69
CA ASP A 175 0.40 -16.76 2.88
C ASP A 175 -0.81 -15.85 3.12
N ASP A 176 -1.08 -15.51 4.40
CA ASP A 176 -2.11 -14.50 4.71
C ASP A 176 -1.73 -13.14 4.11
N ILE A 177 -2.73 -12.42 3.59
CA ILE A 177 -2.54 -11.12 2.96
C ILE A 177 -1.78 -10.16 3.89
N ALA A 178 -0.64 -9.65 3.38
CA ALA A 178 0.16 -8.67 4.09
C ALA A 178 -0.66 -7.39 4.34
N GLU A 179 -0.40 -6.74 5.47
CA GLU A 179 -1.25 -5.63 5.92
C GLU A 179 -1.14 -4.40 5.01
N GLU A 180 0.03 -4.17 4.42
CA GLU A 180 0.23 -3.11 3.43
C GLU A 180 -0.39 -3.41 2.06
N ASP A 181 -0.80 -4.65 1.82
CA ASP A 181 -1.55 -5.08 0.64
C ASP A 181 -3.08 -5.05 0.87
N LEU A 182 -3.57 -4.98 2.11
CA LEU A 182 -4.98 -4.75 2.40
C LEU A 182 -5.47 -3.41 1.83
N PRO A 183 -6.75 -3.29 1.43
CA PRO A 183 -7.33 -2.00 1.10
C PRO A 183 -7.34 -1.12 2.34
N ARG A 184 -6.67 0.04 2.28
CA ARG A 184 -6.57 0.96 3.42
C ARG A 184 -7.95 1.49 3.85
N SER A 185 -8.88 1.68 2.92
CA SER A 185 -10.28 1.89 3.28
C SER A 185 -11.23 1.08 2.41
N TYR A 186 -12.37 0.70 2.99
CA TYR A 186 -13.35 -0.17 2.35
C TYR A 186 -14.05 0.54 1.17
N TYR A 187 -14.12 -0.14 0.04
CA TYR A 187 -14.87 0.23 -1.16
C TYR A 187 -16.34 -0.19 -1.09
N SER A 188 -16.67 -1.25 -0.35
CA SER A 188 -18.04 -1.73 -0.14
C SER A 188 -18.69 -1.14 1.12
N GLY A 189 -18.54 0.18 1.28
CA GLY A 189 -19.54 0.94 2.02
C GLY A 189 -20.95 0.58 1.53
N SER A 190 -21.96 0.66 2.41
CA SER A 190 -23.36 0.29 2.10
C SER A 190 -23.83 0.91 0.78
N LEU A 191 -24.79 0.27 0.09
CA LEU A 191 -25.41 0.69 -1.20
C LEU A 191 -26.03 2.12 -1.22
N GLU A 192 -25.95 2.84 -0.10
CA GLU A 192 -26.30 4.27 0.10
C GLU A 192 -25.08 5.18 -0.11
N THR A 193 -23.92 4.71 0.33
CA THR A 193 -22.65 4.99 -0.30
C THR A 193 -22.55 4.11 -1.58
N GLN A 194 -21.52 4.22 -2.42
CA GLN A 194 -21.55 3.77 -3.83
C GLN A 194 -22.67 4.41 -4.70
N GLN A 195 -23.56 5.22 -4.12
CA GLN A 195 -24.45 6.08 -4.88
C GLN A 195 -23.63 7.17 -5.56
N ARG A 196 -23.43 6.98 -6.86
CA ARG A 196 -22.75 7.91 -7.74
C ARG A 196 -23.33 9.31 -7.57
N LYS A 197 -22.47 10.26 -7.19
CA LYS A 197 -22.82 11.69 -7.09
C LYS A 197 -23.32 12.25 -8.42
N ASN A 198 -22.73 11.79 -9.53
CA ASN A 198 -23.20 12.03 -10.89
C ASN A 198 -23.69 10.70 -11.47
N LYS A 199 -25.01 10.57 -11.66
CA LYS A 199 -25.61 9.33 -12.20
C LYS A 199 -25.57 9.28 -13.73
N ASP A 200 -25.46 10.45 -14.38
CA ASP A 200 -25.63 10.62 -15.82
C ASP A 200 -24.30 10.57 -16.58
N ARG A 201 -23.17 10.80 -15.90
CA ARG A 201 -21.84 10.44 -16.41
C ARG A 201 -21.82 8.93 -16.70
N PRO A 202 -21.25 8.45 -17.81
CA PRO A 202 -21.05 7.01 -18.01
C PRO A 202 -19.96 6.50 -17.05
N ARG A 203 -20.02 5.22 -16.68
CA ARG A 203 -18.85 4.55 -16.07
C ARG A 203 -17.73 4.47 -17.12
N TRP A 204 -16.53 4.04 -16.73
CA TRP A 204 -15.50 3.73 -17.73
C TRP A 204 -15.93 2.47 -18.52
N GLU A 205 -16.65 2.65 -19.62
CA GLU A 205 -17.29 1.55 -20.37
C GLU A 205 -16.32 0.76 -21.25
N ASP A 206 -15.24 1.40 -21.71
CA ASP A 206 -14.29 0.81 -22.65
C ASP A 206 -12.84 0.96 -22.13
N PRO A 207 -12.45 0.20 -21.09
CA PRO A 207 -11.05 0.14 -20.68
C PRO A 207 -10.22 -0.35 -21.87
N PRO A 208 -9.03 0.22 -22.16
CA PRO A 208 -8.12 -0.43 -23.10
C PRO A 208 -7.94 -1.88 -22.60
N GLU A 209 -8.31 -2.82 -23.47
CA GLU A 209 -8.48 -4.29 -23.35
C GLU A 209 -8.57 -4.92 -21.93
N LYS A 210 -9.43 -5.93 -21.73
CA LYS A 210 -9.62 -6.55 -20.40
C LYS A 210 -8.36 -7.22 -19.80
N ASP A 211 -7.31 -7.41 -20.59
CA ASP A 211 -6.00 -7.88 -20.13
C ASP A 211 -5.01 -6.73 -19.81
N ASP A 212 -5.27 -5.51 -20.31
CA ASP A 212 -4.43 -4.31 -20.11
C ASP A 212 -4.49 -3.74 -18.67
N TRP A 213 -5.31 -4.36 -17.82
CA TRP A 213 -5.48 -4.07 -16.39
C TRP A 213 -4.21 -4.32 -15.58
N LEU A 214 -3.37 -5.24 -16.05
CA LEU A 214 -2.02 -5.48 -15.53
C LEU A 214 -1.06 -4.31 -15.81
N TYR A 215 -1.38 -3.40 -16.74
CA TYR A 215 -0.51 -2.30 -17.16
C TYR A 215 -1.00 -0.90 -16.73
N TRP A 216 -2.06 -0.78 -15.93
CA TRP A 216 -2.35 0.49 -15.22
C TRP A 216 -1.34 0.80 -14.10
N TYR A 217 -0.52 -0.19 -13.74
CA TYR A 217 0.73 0.00 -12.98
C TYR A 217 1.87 0.62 -13.81
N GLY A 218 1.59 0.97 -15.06
CA GLY A 218 2.47 1.63 -16.01
C GLY A 218 2.48 0.88 -17.34
N ARG A 219 2.02 1.53 -18.43
CA ARG A 219 2.06 0.97 -19.79
C ARG A 219 3.47 1.09 -20.38
N LEU A 220 4.43 0.50 -19.67
CA LEU A 220 5.82 0.43 -20.07
C LEU A 220 6.00 -0.78 -20.98
N PRO A 221 6.71 -0.65 -22.11
CA PRO A 221 6.98 -1.79 -22.98
C PRO A 221 7.75 -2.86 -22.20
N PRO A 222 7.58 -4.16 -22.53
CA PRO A 222 8.44 -5.20 -21.97
C PRO A 222 9.89 -4.81 -22.22
N MET A 223 10.72 -4.83 -21.17
CA MET A 223 12.12 -4.45 -21.29
C MET A 223 12.86 -5.49 -22.13
N PRO A 224 13.39 -5.14 -23.33
CA PRO A 224 14.50 -5.89 -23.87
C PRO A 224 15.71 -5.65 -22.97
N ASP A 225 16.55 -6.66 -22.83
CA ASP A 225 17.71 -6.76 -21.93
C ASP A 225 18.34 -5.42 -21.49
N CYS A 226 17.96 -5.00 -20.28
CA CYS A 226 18.72 -4.24 -19.27
C CYS A 226 19.76 -3.18 -19.71
N ASP A 227 19.52 -2.36 -20.75
CA ASP A 227 20.42 -1.24 -21.11
C ASP A 227 19.73 0.13 -21.29
N VAL A 228 18.42 0.25 -21.04
CA VAL A 228 17.67 1.51 -21.29
C VAL A 228 17.07 2.12 -20.02
N VAL A 229 17.95 2.69 -19.17
CA VAL A 229 17.57 3.51 -18.00
C VAL A 229 16.68 4.70 -18.38
N GLU A 230 16.71 5.13 -19.64
CA GLU A 230 15.94 6.29 -20.13
C GLU A 230 14.41 6.07 -20.18
N ARG A 231 13.92 4.83 -20.04
CA ARG A 231 12.49 4.47 -20.17
C ARG A 231 11.69 4.43 -18.87
N TYR A 232 12.31 4.65 -17.72
CA TYR A 232 11.59 4.66 -16.45
C TYR A 232 10.76 5.96 -16.29
N PRO A 233 9.53 5.90 -15.73
CA PRO A 233 8.76 7.10 -15.41
C PRO A 233 9.55 7.97 -14.44
N ARG A 234 9.82 9.22 -14.81
CA ARG A 234 10.64 10.13 -13.99
C ARG A 234 9.74 10.82 -12.97
N LEU A 235 10.21 11.00 -11.73
CA LEU A 235 9.51 11.82 -10.75
C LEU A 235 9.20 13.20 -11.34
N GLY A 236 8.01 13.73 -11.06
CA GLY A 236 7.56 15.02 -11.59
C GLY A 236 7.07 15.00 -13.04
N THR A 237 7.22 13.89 -13.78
CA THR A 237 6.67 13.77 -15.14
C THR A 237 5.26 13.18 -15.14
N GLU A 238 4.55 13.34 -16.26
CA GLU A 238 3.21 12.79 -16.45
C GLU A 238 3.26 11.32 -16.86
N HIS A 239 2.49 10.47 -16.18
CA HIS A 239 2.39 9.04 -16.50
C HIS A 239 1.06 8.45 -16.01
N SER A 240 0.69 7.26 -16.49
CA SER A 240 -0.36 6.46 -15.85
C SER A 240 0.15 5.79 -14.57
N GLY A 241 -0.72 5.64 -13.57
CA GLY A 241 -0.39 4.96 -12.33
C GLY A 241 -1.55 4.93 -11.34
N ALA A 242 -1.23 4.49 -10.12
CA ALA A 242 -2.16 4.48 -8.99
C ALA A 242 -2.02 5.75 -8.14
N TYR A 243 -3.14 6.44 -7.91
CA TYR A 243 -3.24 7.53 -6.94
C TYR A 243 -3.85 7.00 -5.64
N PHE A 244 -3.21 7.27 -4.50
CA PHE A 244 -3.84 7.09 -3.18
C PHE A 244 -4.52 8.40 -2.76
N ALA A 245 -5.84 8.37 -2.69
CA ALA A 245 -6.63 9.48 -2.17
C ALA A 245 -6.41 9.67 -0.66
N PRO A 246 -6.69 10.86 -0.10
CA PRO A 246 -6.45 11.16 1.31
C PRO A 246 -7.18 10.23 2.28
N ASP A 247 -8.29 9.61 1.88
CA ASP A 247 -9.06 8.65 2.67
C ASP A 247 -8.51 7.22 2.65
N GLY A 248 -7.43 6.98 1.89
CA GLY A 248 -6.79 5.67 1.72
C GLY A 248 -7.37 4.80 0.61
N GLN A 249 -8.40 5.23 -0.12
CA GLN A 249 -8.79 4.57 -1.36
C GLN A 249 -7.68 4.78 -2.41
N TRP A 250 -7.48 3.80 -3.30
CA TRP A 250 -6.63 3.97 -4.48
C TRP A 250 -7.42 3.90 -5.79
N PHE A 251 -6.96 4.67 -6.77
CA PHE A 251 -7.58 4.87 -8.08
C PHE A 251 -6.52 4.76 -9.18
N ALA A 252 -6.91 4.31 -10.38
CA ALA A 252 -6.07 4.34 -11.57
C ALA A 252 -6.34 5.62 -12.39
N GLY A 253 -5.29 6.23 -12.95
CA GLY A 253 -5.41 7.43 -13.78
C GLY A 253 -4.08 7.93 -14.30
N VAL A 254 -4.08 9.09 -14.96
CA VAL A 254 -2.87 9.80 -15.41
C VAL A 254 -2.61 11.00 -14.50
N GLY A 255 -1.39 11.11 -13.98
CA GLY A 255 -0.98 12.18 -13.08
C GLY A 255 0.53 12.40 -13.06
N THR A 256 0.98 13.28 -12.17
CA THR A 256 2.41 13.51 -11.90
C THR A 256 2.96 12.32 -11.14
N VAL A 257 3.99 11.67 -11.65
CA VAL A 257 4.72 10.58 -10.97
C VAL A 257 5.35 11.10 -9.68
N VAL A 258 5.01 10.48 -8.55
CA VAL A 258 5.50 10.86 -7.21
C VAL A 258 6.24 9.75 -6.48
N ALA A 259 6.09 8.52 -6.93
CA ALA A 259 6.97 7.41 -6.61
C ALA A 259 6.88 6.37 -7.73
N VAL A 260 7.95 5.63 -7.93
CA VAL A 260 8.01 4.49 -8.84
C VAL A 260 8.72 3.39 -8.08
N GLY A 261 8.25 2.15 -8.21
CA GLY A 261 9.00 0.99 -7.80
C GLY A 261 8.91 -0.15 -8.80
N TYR A 262 9.83 -1.10 -8.69
CA TYR A 262 9.94 -2.27 -9.54
C TYR A 262 10.08 -3.52 -8.67
N THR A 263 9.18 -4.48 -8.83
CA THR A 263 9.11 -5.71 -8.03
C THR A 263 9.12 -6.95 -8.94
N PRO A 264 9.74 -8.06 -8.56
CA PRO A 264 9.40 -9.34 -9.15
C PRO A 264 7.94 -9.68 -8.79
N TYR A 265 7.26 -10.37 -9.71
CA TYR A 265 5.97 -10.99 -9.49
C TYR A 265 6.18 -12.51 -9.34
N ALA A 266 5.35 -13.16 -8.52
CA ALA A 266 5.40 -14.59 -8.22
C ALA A 266 5.54 -15.49 -9.46
N ALA A 267 4.81 -15.19 -10.54
CA ALA A 267 4.88 -15.90 -11.82
C ALA A 267 6.09 -15.54 -12.72
N GLY A 268 7.21 -15.05 -12.16
CA GLY A 268 8.48 -14.80 -12.85
C GLY A 268 8.55 -13.52 -13.71
N PHE A 269 7.43 -12.88 -14.00
CA PHE A 269 7.40 -11.56 -14.64
C PHE A 269 7.83 -10.47 -13.65
N ARG A 270 8.27 -9.31 -14.16
CA ARG A 270 8.70 -8.17 -13.31
C ARG A 270 7.78 -6.99 -13.56
N CYS A 271 7.12 -6.50 -12.52
CA CYS A 271 6.11 -5.46 -12.61
C CYS A 271 6.67 -4.14 -12.06
N TRP A 272 6.39 -3.06 -12.79
CA TRP A 272 6.46 -1.72 -12.21
C TRP A 272 5.22 -1.49 -11.36
N TYR A 273 5.34 -0.60 -10.38
CA TYR A 273 4.21 0.14 -9.85
C TYR A 273 4.58 1.62 -9.90
N VAL A 274 3.67 2.43 -10.46
CA VAL A 274 3.82 3.87 -10.57
C VAL A 274 2.76 4.52 -9.69
N PHE A 275 3.18 5.33 -8.72
CA PHE A 275 2.27 6.16 -7.94
C PHE A 275 2.26 7.59 -8.49
N VAL A 276 1.06 8.13 -8.67
CA VAL A 276 0.84 9.46 -9.28
C VAL A 276 -0.02 10.34 -8.39
N GLU A 277 0.14 11.66 -8.47
CA GLU A 277 -0.75 12.67 -7.91
C GLU A 277 -1.50 13.41 -9.05
N PRO A 278 -2.76 13.85 -8.86
CA PRO A 278 -3.50 14.59 -9.90
C PRO A 278 -2.79 15.86 -10.36
N ILE A 279 -2.78 16.11 -11.67
CA ILE A 279 -2.13 17.29 -12.25
C ILE A 279 -3.06 18.50 -12.16
N THR A 280 -2.64 19.54 -11.45
CA THR A 280 -3.39 20.80 -11.32
C THR A 280 -3.75 21.37 -12.70
N GLY A 281 -5.05 21.56 -12.95
CA GLY A 281 -5.57 22.13 -14.19
C GLY A 281 -5.84 21.10 -15.31
N LYS A 282 -5.51 19.81 -15.12
CA LYS A 282 -5.95 18.73 -16.01
C LYS A 282 -7.17 18.01 -15.43
N SER A 283 -8.10 17.64 -16.31
CA SER A 283 -9.35 16.92 -16.01
C SER A 283 -9.91 16.34 -17.32
N GLY A 284 -10.88 15.43 -17.21
CA GLY A 284 -11.47 14.69 -18.32
C GLY A 284 -10.75 13.38 -18.63
N GLY A 285 -11.51 12.32 -18.90
CA GLY A 285 -10.97 11.02 -19.30
C GLY A 285 -10.00 10.48 -18.25
N VAL A 286 -8.86 9.96 -18.68
CA VAL A 286 -7.85 9.32 -17.82
C VAL A 286 -7.32 10.19 -16.66
N TYR A 287 -7.50 11.52 -16.70
CA TYR A 287 -7.05 12.45 -15.65
C TYR A 287 -8.02 12.57 -14.47
N ASP A 288 -9.28 12.12 -14.60
CA ASP A 288 -10.26 12.25 -13.51
C ASP A 288 -10.14 11.15 -12.44
N PHE A 289 -9.30 10.14 -12.70
CA PHE A 289 -9.09 8.95 -11.89
C PHE A 289 -10.34 8.07 -11.71
N PHE A 290 -10.20 6.76 -11.86
CA PHE A 290 -11.29 5.80 -11.71
C PHE A 290 -10.88 4.63 -10.82
N HIS A 291 -11.85 4.02 -10.14
CA HIS A 291 -11.59 2.87 -9.29
C HIS A 291 -11.57 1.58 -10.11
N PRO A 292 -10.44 0.82 -10.14
CA PRO A 292 -10.24 -0.27 -11.08
C PRO A 292 -10.94 -1.60 -10.73
N LYS A 293 -12.05 -1.55 -9.99
CA LYS A 293 -12.98 -2.68 -9.85
C LYS A 293 -14.45 -2.26 -10.02
N THR A 294 -14.81 -1.02 -9.67
CA THR A 294 -16.18 -0.50 -9.87
C THR A 294 -16.35 0.31 -11.15
N TYR A 295 -15.25 0.72 -11.80
CA TYR A 295 -15.25 1.54 -13.02
C TYR A 295 -15.89 2.93 -12.81
N GLU A 296 -16.00 3.35 -11.55
CA GLU A 296 -16.58 4.62 -11.14
C GLU A 296 -15.47 5.64 -10.93
N TRP A 297 -15.79 6.89 -11.24
CA TRP A 297 -14.87 8.00 -11.17
C TRP A 297 -14.64 8.42 -9.72
N MET A 298 -13.44 8.94 -9.43
CA MET A 298 -13.03 9.30 -8.07
C MET A 298 -13.98 10.31 -7.40
N ASP A 299 -14.59 11.21 -8.17
CA ASP A 299 -15.56 12.21 -7.69
C ASP A 299 -16.99 11.67 -7.48
N GLU A 300 -17.26 10.45 -7.95
CA GLU A 300 -18.56 9.78 -7.81
C GLU A 300 -18.63 8.85 -6.60
N LEU A 301 -17.49 8.33 -6.14
CA LEU A 301 -17.44 7.44 -5.00
C LEU A 301 -17.70 8.20 -3.68
N PRO A 302 -18.31 7.52 -2.69
CA PRO A 302 -18.32 8.01 -1.32
C PRO A 302 -16.88 8.12 -0.82
N SER A 303 -16.44 9.34 -0.48
CA SER A 303 -15.17 9.47 0.24
C SER A 303 -15.31 8.82 1.61
N ASN A 304 -14.38 7.91 1.91
CA ASN A 304 -14.19 7.46 3.28
C ASN A 304 -13.74 8.66 4.13
N PRO A 305 -13.91 8.61 5.46
CA PRO A 305 -13.47 9.71 6.31
C PRO A 305 -11.97 9.95 6.10
N ILE A 306 -11.59 11.18 5.79
CA ILE A 306 -10.19 11.52 5.61
C ILE A 306 -9.53 11.60 7.00
N PRO A 307 -8.40 10.91 7.24
CA PRO A 307 -7.60 11.06 8.44
C PRO A 307 -7.30 12.54 8.72
N GLY A 308 -7.45 12.95 9.98
CA GLY A 308 -7.21 14.34 10.41
C GLY A 308 -8.31 15.33 10.00
N GLU A 309 -9.46 14.88 9.48
CA GLU A 309 -10.60 15.75 9.18
C GLU A 309 -11.79 15.56 10.14
N SER A 310 -12.56 16.63 10.33
CA SER A 310 -13.86 16.59 11.01
C SER A 310 -14.87 15.80 10.17
N CYS A 311 -15.53 14.82 10.78
CA CYS A 311 -16.58 14.01 10.17
C CYS A 311 -17.86 14.02 11.01
N ALA A 312 -19.01 13.77 10.37
CA ALA A 312 -20.30 13.76 11.05
C ALA A 312 -20.36 12.67 12.15
N PRO A 313 -21.07 12.87 13.27
CA PRO A 313 -21.11 11.90 14.37
C PRO A 313 -21.62 10.50 13.96
N SER A 314 -22.55 10.42 13.01
CA SER A 314 -23.05 9.16 12.44
C SER A 314 -21.96 8.39 11.67
N VAL A 315 -21.11 9.10 10.95
CA VAL A 315 -19.97 8.54 10.21
C VAL A 315 -18.87 8.13 11.19
N ARG A 316 -18.54 8.97 12.18
CA ARG A 316 -17.50 8.68 13.19
C ARG A 316 -17.79 7.38 13.95
N ARG A 317 -19.06 7.09 14.28
CA ARG A 317 -19.48 5.86 14.96
C ARG A 317 -19.24 4.57 14.16
N LYS A 318 -19.01 4.66 12.85
CA LYS A 318 -18.68 3.52 11.97
C LYS A 318 -17.16 3.29 11.84
N LEU A 319 -16.32 4.16 12.40
CA LEU A 319 -14.85 4.06 12.33
C LEU A 319 -14.30 2.98 13.29
N PRO A 320 -13.09 2.44 13.02
CA PRO A 320 -12.37 1.58 13.96
C PRO A 320 -12.27 2.22 15.35
N THR A 321 -12.44 1.42 16.41
CA THR A 321 -12.54 1.91 17.80
C THR A 321 -11.41 2.85 18.21
N ARG A 322 -10.17 2.59 17.77
CA ARG A 322 -9.00 3.42 18.08
C ARG A 322 -9.11 4.84 17.50
N TRP A 323 -9.72 5.00 16.32
CA TRP A 323 -10.00 6.29 15.68
C TRP A 323 -11.26 6.94 16.25
N TYR A 324 -12.35 6.17 16.42
CA TYR A 324 -13.57 6.66 17.07
C TYR A 324 -13.27 7.30 18.43
N ASN A 325 -12.44 6.65 19.25
CA ASN A 325 -12.04 7.06 20.60
C ASN A 325 -11.12 8.28 20.68
N LEU A 326 -10.46 8.72 19.59
CA LEU A 326 -9.72 9.99 19.63
C LEU A 326 -10.66 11.15 19.99
N PRO A 327 -10.14 12.30 20.46
CA PRO A 327 -10.90 13.53 20.45
C PRO A 327 -11.46 13.82 19.04
N ALA A 328 -12.64 14.44 18.99
CA ALA A 328 -13.26 14.84 17.73
C ALA A 328 -12.77 16.25 17.36
N ILE A 329 -12.37 16.42 16.09
CA ILE A 329 -12.07 17.73 15.52
C ILE A 329 -13.39 18.51 15.42
N ARG A 330 -13.51 19.57 16.21
CA ARG A 330 -14.74 20.38 16.37
C ARG A 330 -14.54 21.87 16.07
N ARG A 331 -13.29 22.34 16.08
CA ARG A 331 -12.89 23.71 15.73
C ARG A 331 -11.54 23.68 15.05
N GLN A 332 -11.19 24.75 14.34
CA GLN A 332 -9.82 25.01 13.92
C GLN A 332 -8.99 25.31 15.19
N PRO A 333 -7.93 24.53 15.51
CA PRO A 333 -7.03 24.82 16.62
C PRO A 333 -5.98 25.87 16.26
N ASN A 334 -5.29 26.41 17.27
CA ASN A 334 -4.14 27.28 17.04
C ASN A 334 -2.89 26.46 16.68
N ILE A 335 -1.95 27.03 15.92
CA ILE A 335 -0.64 26.40 15.68
C ILE A 335 0.11 26.27 17.01
N GLY A 336 0.75 25.14 17.24
CA GLY A 336 1.40 24.80 18.52
C GLY A 336 0.44 24.42 19.66
N GLU A 337 -0.88 24.45 19.44
CA GLU A 337 -1.86 23.86 20.35
C GLU A 337 -1.71 22.33 20.40
N GLU A 338 -2.14 21.70 21.49
CA GLU A 338 -2.31 20.25 21.53
C GLU A 338 -3.70 19.89 21.01
N TYR A 339 -3.77 19.07 19.95
CA TYR A 339 -5.05 18.71 19.33
C TYR A 339 -5.00 17.33 18.67
N SER A 340 -6.16 16.73 18.42
CA SER A 340 -6.25 15.52 17.60
C SER A 340 -6.11 15.86 16.11
N GLY A 341 -5.23 15.17 15.40
CA GLY A 341 -5.05 15.37 13.96
C GLY A 341 -4.36 14.19 13.29
N ARG A 342 -3.89 14.42 12.08
CA ARG A 342 -3.05 13.49 11.32
C ARG A 342 -1.59 13.91 11.33
N TYR A 343 -0.69 12.96 11.23
CA TYR A 343 0.75 13.16 11.11
C TYR A 343 1.28 12.41 9.89
N PHE A 344 2.12 13.09 9.12
CA PHE A 344 2.91 12.53 8.02
C PHE A 344 4.38 12.61 8.45
N PRO A 345 5.01 11.49 8.84
CA PRO A 345 6.42 11.51 9.22
C PRO A 345 7.29 11.84 8.00
N PRO A 346 8.29 12.73 8.13
CA PRO A 346 9.09 13.18 6.99
C PRO A 346 9.96 12.07 6.38
N ASN A 347 10.24 11.03 7.16
CA ASN A 347 11.03 9.86 6.81
C ASN A 347 10.18 8.60 6.53
N ALA A 348 8.84 8.70 6.57
CA ALA A 348 7.95 7.63 6.14
C ALA A 348 7.63 7.72 4.64
N PRO A 349 7.17 6.63 3.99
CA PRO A 349 6.60 6.70 2.64
C PRO A 349 5.45 7.72 2.58
N LYS A 350 5.36 8.51 1.49
CA LYS A 350 4.34 9.58 1.29
C LYS A 350 2.89 9.18 1.65
N ARG A 351 2.55 7.90 1.46
CA ARG A 351 1.21 7.32 1.70
C ARG A 351 0.89 7.04 3.17
N ASP A 352 1.87 7.07 4.06
CA ASP A 352 1.68 6.70 5.46
C ASP A 352 1.26 7.92 6.28
N VAL A 353 0.07 7.80 6.87
CA VAL A 353 -0.51 8.77 7.78
C VAL A 353 -0.80 8.10 9.10
N TYR A 354 -0.61 8.84 10.19
CA TYR A 354 -0.87 8.38 11.54
C TYR A 354 -1.82 9.34 12.24
N LEU A 355 -2.78 8.82 13.01
CA LEU A 355 -3.67 9.62 13.83
C LEU A 355 -3.25 9.58 15.29
N GLY A 356 -3.36 10.73 15.95
CA GLY A 356 -3.04 10.89 17.37
C GLY A 356 -3.38 12.29 17.86
N VAL A 357 -3.10 12.53 19.14
CA VAL A 357 -3.05 13.86 19.74
C VAL A 357 -1.61 14.35 19.71
N GLY A 358 -1.40 15.52 19.14
CA GLY A 358 -0.08 16.08 18.87
C GLY A 358 -0.07 17.60 18.88
N LYS A 359 1.12 18.18 18.63
CA LYS A 359 1.28 19.62 18.42
C LYS A 359 0.80 20.00 17.02
N VAL A 360 -0.17 20.90 16.92
CA VAL A 360 -0.70 21.37 15.63
C VAL A 360 0.38 22.06 14.83
N LEU A 361 0.67 21.51 13.65
CA LEU A 361 1.58 22.09 12.66
C LEU A 361 0.82 22.99 11.68
N ARG A 362 -0.36 22.51 11.22
CA ARG A 362 -1.17 23.15 10.20
C ARG A 362 -2.64 22.82 10.42
N THR A 363 -3.53 23.72 10.04
CA THR A 363 -4.97 23.46 10.02
C THR A 363 -5.69 24.43 9.08
N GLY A 364 -6.85 24.02 8.59
CA GLY A 364 -7.70 24.84 7.74
C GLY A 364 -9.10 24.26 7.62
N VAL A 365 -9.85 24.79 6.66
CA VAL A 365 -11.21 24.36 6.34
C VAL A 365 -11.28 23.97 4.87
N THR A 366 -11.91 22.83 4.54
CA THR A 366 -12.14 22.37 3.16
C THR A 366 -13.24 23.18 2.48
N LYS A 367 -13.42 23.00 1.16
CA LYS A 367 -14.50 23.67 0.40
C LYS A 367 -15.90 23.26 0.91
N GLU A 368 -16.01 22.08 1.52
CA GLU A 368 -17.21 21.48 2.11
C GLU A 368 -17.41 21.89 3.58
N GLY A 369 -16.61 22.83 4.11
CA GLY A 369 -16.71 23.32 5.49
C GLY A 369 -16.13 22.38 6.55
N ARG A 370 -15.40 21.33 6.18
CA ARG A 370 -14.77 20.40 7.13
C ARG A 370 -13.46 20.98 7.64
N ILE A 371 -13.18 20.85 8.93
CA ILE A 371 -11.90 21.26 9.51
C ILE A 371 -10.89 20.13 9.35
N TRP A 372 -9.69 20.43 8.86
CA TRP A 372 -8.56 19.50 8.79
C TRP A 372 -7.43 19.96 9.71
N VAL A 373 -6.69 19.03 10.31
CA VAL A 373 -5.61 19.31 11.27
C VAL A 373 -4.43 18.36 11.05
N ASP A 374 -3.26 18.92 10.72
CA ASP A 374 -1.98 18.22 10.73
C ASP A 374 -1.26 18.50 12.08
N VAL A 375 -0.72 17.46 12.71
CA VAL A 375 -0.05 17.49 14.02
C VAL A 375 1.28 16.74 13.98
N ALA A 376 2.22 17.07 14.87
CA ALA A 376 3.40 16.26 15.19
C ALA A 376 3.23 15.55 16.54
N PRO A 377 3.85 14.38 16.76
CA PRO A 377 4.02 13.81 18.10
C PRO A 377 4.67 14.82 19.06
N ILE A 378 4.28 14.77 20.34
CA ILE A 378 4.83 15.67 21.36
C ILE A 378 5.95 14.91 22.10
N PRO A 379 7.20 15.40 22.11
CA PRO A 379 8.29 14.77 22.87
C PRO A 379 7.89 14.50 24.33
N GLY A 380 8.32 13.35 24.86
CA GLY A 380 7.96 12.88 26.21
C GLY A 380 6.50 12.46 26.43
N LYS A 381 5.53 12.72 25.52
CA LYS A 381 4.14 12.27 25.68
C LYS A 381 3.85 10.98 24.92
N ARG A 382 3.54 9.90 25.66
CA ARG A 382 3.20 8.58 25.11
C ARG A 382 1.98 7.98 25.83
N GLY A 383 1.36 6.97 25.23
CA GLY A 383 0.17 6.31 25.77
C GLY A 383 -1.15 6.96 25.37
N GLY A 384 -2.25 6.21 25.49
CA GLY A 384 -3.61 6.70 25.22
C GLY A 384 -3.75 7.34 23.82
N HIS A 385 -4.27 8.57 23.79
CA HIS A 385 -4.46 9.31 22.53
C HIS A 385 -3.15 9.86 21.92
N TYR A 386 -2.04 9.89 22.65
CA TYR A 386 -0.72 10.27 22.13
C TYR A 386 -0.02 9.12 21.40
N THR A 387 -0.53 7.89 21.50
CA THR A 387 0.03 6.74 20.76
C THR A 387 -0.46 6.76 19.32
N PHE A 388 0.25 7.50 18.47
CA PHE A 388 0.02 7.61 17.03
C PHE A 388 -0.15 6.23 16.36
N PHE A 389 -1.09 6.13 15.42
CA PHE A 389 -1.43 4.86 14.77
C PHE A 389 -1.95 5.05 13.35
N ASN A 390 -1.68 4.08 12.50
CA ASN A 390 -2.19 4.05 11.14
C ASN A 390 -3.73 3.91 11.21
N PRO A 391 -4.53 4.86 10.66
CA PRO A 391 -5.99 4.88 10.81
C PRO A 391 -6.70 3.69 10.17
N TRP A 392 -6.04 3.09 9.18
CA TRP A 392 -6.54 2.04 8.32
C TRP A 392 -6.24 0.66 8.89
N THR A 393 -5.01 0.46 9.34
CA THR A 393 -4.55 -0.84 9.87
C THR A 393 -4.66 -0.96 11.39
N GLY A 394 -4.68 0.17 12.09
CA GLY A 394 -4.73 0.23 13.55
C GLY A 394 -3.39 -0.02 14.25
N LYS A 395 -2.32 -0.40 13.53
CA LYS A 395 -0.96 -0.53 14.09
C LYS A 395 -0.45 0.80 14.63
N THR A 396 0.28 0.73 15.74
CA THR A 396 1.00 1.88 16.30
C THR A 396 2.10 2.32 15.32
N MET A 397 2.34 3.63 15.27
CA MET A 397 3.43 4.22 14.49
C MET A 397 4.78 3.67 14.98
N PRO A 398 5.67 3.19 14.08
CA PRO A 398 7.04 2.83 14.42
C PRO A 398 7.79 3.98 15.10
N ASP A 399 8.66 3.65 16.06
CA ASP A 399 9.42 4.68 16.80
C ASP A 399 10.42 5.44 15.90
N GLU A 400 10.90 4.82 14.81
CA GLU A 400 11.72 5.49 13.78
C GLU A 400 11.03 6.69 13.10
N TYR A 401 9.69 6.78 13.16
CA TYR A 401 8.91 7.89 12.61
C TYR A 401 8.58 8.97 13.64
N LEU A 402 9.06 8.86 14.87
CA LEU A 402 8.95 9.94 15.83
C LEU A 402 9.91 11.08 15.45
N PRO A 403 9.55 12.35 15.70
CA PRO A 403 10.53 13.42 15.67
C PRO A 403 11.62 13.14 16.71
N ASN A 404 12.87 13.44 16.36
CA ASN A 404 13.99 13.39 17.31
C ASN A 404 13.71 14.29 18.51
N GLU A 405 14.17 13.88 19.70
CA GLU A 405 14.13 14.72 20.90
C GLU A 405 15.27 15.75 20.82
N GLU A 406 14.98 16.91 20.21
CA GLU A 406 15.82 18.14 20.23
C GLU A 406 15.45 19.06 21.42
#